data_AF-A0A960YYG3-F1
#
_entry.id   AF-A0A960YYG3-F1
#
_cell.length_a   1.000
_cell.length_b   1.000
_cell.length_c   1.000
_cell.angle_alpha   90.00
_cell.angle_beta   90.00
_cell.angle_gamma   90.00
#
_symmetry.space_group_name_H-M   'P 1'
#
loop_
_entity.id
_entity.type
_entity.pdbx_description
1 polymer ?
#
loop_
_entity_poly.entity_id
_entity_poly.type
_entity_poly.pdbx_seq_one_letter_code
_entity_poly.pdbx_strand_id
1 'polypeptide(L)'
;MESDFQLNLDHDYEYDNSGLKTKFSDWVPYKVHKWNPKFLEDYYELYGLKLHYNENELKKDIYFLKVGLQTRFRHPKNALCPIKSERYYYKYRLLLFMHLNLQIMRANMRIASQYDKRFVYFQNLDFAHELKNSFKIAEGFYKESKTYWLKAKEYAFKAQKVMEEVDLGTLESERYEIARGKLDFEDIIDDHLARLEKKQKTVEKYLQENPAADKPFLDYIEEDIDK
;
A
#
# COMPACT_ATOMS: atom_id res chain seq x y z
N MET A 1 32.71 -24.53 15.55
CA MET A 1 32.96 -23.23 14.88
C MET A 1 31.59 -22.66 14.58
N GLU A 2 31.00 -22.00 15.57
CA GLU A 2 29.73 -21.28 15.44
C GLU A 2 30.08 -19.80 15.40
N SER A 3 29.97 -19.17 14.23
CA SER A 3 30.04 -17.73 14.10
C SER A 3 28.61 -17.19 14.01
N ASP A 4 28.04 -16.84 15.17
CA ASP A 4 26.83 -16.04 15.26
C ASP A 4 27.14 -14.65 14.70
N PHE A 5 26.80 -14.41 13.43
CA PHE A 5 26.76 -13.08 12.84
C PHE A 5 25.51 -12.36 13.35
N GLN A 6 25.60 -11.78 14.55
CA GLN A 6 24.67 -10.74 14.95
C GLN A 6 24.96 -9.49 14.10
N LEU A 7 23.99 -9.11 13.27
CA LEU A 7 23.94 -7.82 12.60
C LEU A 7 24.09 -6.70 13.65
N ASN A 8 25.29 -6.13 13.73
CA ASN A 8 25.53 -4.85 14.39
C ASN A 8 24.77 -3.77 13.61
N LEU A 9 23.53 -3.49 14.03
CA LEU A 9 22.88 -2.22 13.70
C LEU A 9 23.57 -1.14 14.54
N ASP A 10 24.14 -0.16 13.84
CA ASP A 10 24.90 0.98 14.37
C ASP A 10 24.55 1.37 15.81
N HIS A 11 25.56 1.22 16.66
CA HIS A 11 25.55 1.59 18.06
C HIS A 11 26.08 3.02 18.22
N ASP A 12 25.23 4.00 17.94
CA ASP A 12 25.47 5.37 18.39
C ASP A 12 25.34 5.40 19.93
N TYR A 13 26.45 5.30 20.66
CA TYR A 13 26.52 5.55 22.10
C TYR A 13 27.56 6.64 22.38
N GLU A 14 27.12 7.81 22.82
CA GLU A 14 27.97 8.78 23.52
C GLU A 14 27.50 8.95 24.98
N TYR A 15 28.46 9.33 25.82
CA TYR A 15 28.46 9.21 27.28
C TYR A 15 27.78 10.40 27.99
N ASP A 16 26.97 10.10 29.00
CA ASP A 16 26.63 11.05 30.07
C ASP A 16 27.52 10.75 31.28
N ASN A 17 28.15 11.78 31.88
CA ASN A 17 29.13 11.67 32.98
C ASN A 17 28.54 11.16 34.32
N SER A 18 27.34 10.55 34.31
CA SER A 18 26.60 10.05 35.47
C SER A 18 26.72 8.54 35.69
N GLY A 19 27.41 7.81 34.80
CA GLY A 19 27.81 6.41 35.01
C GLY A 19 26.71 5.35 34.90
N LEU A 20 25.45 5.73 34.62
CA LEU A 20 24.39 4.77 34.28
C LEU A 20 24.31 4.58 32.76
N LYS A 21 24.51 3.35 32.29
CA LYS A 21 24.30 2.95 30.88
C LYS A 21 22.82 3.05 30.51
N THR A 22 22.38 4.20 30.01
CA THR A 22 21.10 4.35 29.32
C THR A 22 21.30 4.04 27.84
N LYS A 23 20.31 3.42 27.18
CA LYS A 23 20.35 3.29 25.72
C LYS A 23 20.31 4.70 25.12
N PHE A 24 21.02 4.97 24.03
CA PHE A 24 20.99 6.28 23.38
C PHE A 24 19.57 6.75 23.05
N SER A 25 18.67 5.81 22.72
CA SER A 25 17.23 6.05 22.53
C SER A 25 16.53 6.68 23.73
N ASP A 26 17.03 6.45 24.93
CA ASP A 26 16.45 6.91 26.19
C ASP A 26 17.03 8.28 26.61
N TRP A 27 18.22 8.64 26.10
CA TRP A 27 18.91 9.89 26.43
C TRP A 27 18.46 11.07 25.57
N VAL A 28 18.04 10.85 24.31
CA VAL A 28 17.64 11.99 23.48
C VAL A 28 16.31 12.56 23.99
N PRO A 29 16.26 13.81 24.47
CA PRO A 29 15.03 14.42 24.96
C PRO A 29 14.20 14.92 23.76
N TYR A 30 13.98 14.07 22.75
CA TYR A 30 12.93 14.33 21.81
C TYR A 30 11.61 13.93 22.48
N LYS A 31 10.94 14.92 23.07
CA LYS A 31 9.50 15.00 22.84
C LYS A 31 9.29 15.22 21.34
N VAL A 32 9.59 14.22 20.51
CA VAL A 32 9.03 14.15 19.16
C VAL A 32 7.55 14.28 19.44
N HIS A 33 6.93 15.35 18.94
CA HIS A 33 5.49 15.49 19.07
C HIS A 33 4.90 14.28 18.35
N LYS A 34 4.58 13.22 19.10
CA LYS A 34 4.03 11.99 18.55
C LYS A 34 2.64 12.37 18.08
N TRP A 35 2.54 12.72 16.81
CA TRP A 35 1.27 12.97 16.16
C TRP A 35 0.46 11.69 16.29
N ASN A 36 -0.55 11.74 17.15
CA ASN A 36 -1.47 10.65 17.38
C ASN A 36 -2.76 10.98 16.64
N PRO A 37 -2.94 10.49 15.40
CA PRO A 37 -4.16 10.74 14.64
C PRO A 37 -5.37 10.17 15.40
N LYS A 38 -6.39 10.98 15.61
CA LYS A 38 -7.62 10.63 16.36
C LYS A 38 -8.84 10.54 15.46
N PHE A 39 -8.85 11.29 14.38
CA PHE A 39 -9.98 11.38 13.46
C PHE A 39 -9.57 10.97 12.05
N LEU A 40 -10.55 10.60 11.24
CA LEU A 40 -10.33 10.19 9.85
C LEU A 40 -9.58 11.27 9.05
N GLU A 41 -9.92 12.53 9.27
CA GLU A 41 -9.26 13.68 8.67
C GLU A 41 -7.75 13.71 8.90
N ASP A 42 -7.30 13.29 10.08
CA ASP A 42 -5.88 13.29 10.44
C ASP A 42 -5.12 12.26 9.58
N TYR A 43 -5.74 11.09 9.35
CA TYR A 43 -5.18 10.07 8.47
C TYR A 43 -5.19 10.50 7.01
N TYR A 44 -6.21 11.24 6.58
CA TYR A 44 -6.26 11.83 5.25
C TYR A 44 -5.11 12.82 5.03
N GLU A 45 -4.88 13.75 5.97
CA GLU A 45 -3.81 14.74 5.85
C GLU A 45 -2.42 14.10 5.85
N LEU A 46 -2.21 13.05 6.66
CA LEU A 46 -0.90 12.41 6.81
C LEU A 46 -0.59 11.40 5.69
N TYR A 47 -1.57 10.60 5.27
CA TYR A 47 -1.34 9.43 4.39
C TYR A 47 -2.17 9.47 3.10
N GLY A 48 -3.17 10.35 3.00
CA GLY A 48 -4.08 10.41 1.86
C GLY A 48 -3.63 11.30 0.71
N LEU A 49 -2.75 12.27 0.95
CA LEU A 49 -2.44 13.31 -0.04
C LEU A 49 -1.48 12.83 -1.15
N LYS A 50 -0.40 12.16 -0.79
CA LYS A 50 0.66 11.72 -1.72
C LYS A 50 1.05 10.29 -1.46
N LEU A 51 1.18 9.51 -2.53
CA LEU A 51 1.72 8.16 -2.48
C LEU A 51 3.23 8.17 -2.33
N HIS A 52 3.71 7.31 -1.44
CA HIS A 52 5.12 7.00 -1.27
C HIS A 52 5.66 6.10 -2.40
N TYR A 53 6.98 6.07 -2.58
CA TYR A 53 7.64 5.19 -3.56
C TYR A 53 8.09 3.86 -2.94
N ASN A 54 8.52 3.89 -1.67
CA ASN A 54 9.07 2.75 -0.98
C ASN A 54 7.95 1.78 -0.55
N GLU A 55 8.20 0.48 -0.66
CA GLU A 55 7.22 -0.56 -0.32
C GLU A 55 6.82 -0.52 1.16
N ASN A 56 7.78 -0.35 2.07
CA ASN A 56 7.52 -0.29 3.51
C ASN A 56 6.64 0.91 3.88
N GLU A 57 6.86 2.04 3.20
CA GLU A 57 6.04 3.25 3.38
C GLU A 57 4.64 3.02 2.81
N LEU A 58 4.51 2.42 1.63
CA LEU A 58 3.20 2.09 1.04
C LEU A 58 2.39 1.13 1.93
N LYS A 59 3.03 0.10 2.50
CA LYS A 59 2.38 -0.81 3.46
C LYS A 59 1.91 -0.07 4.71
N LYS A 60 2.72 0.87 5.19
CA LYS A 60 2.39 1.74 6.32
C LYS A 60 1.20 2.64 5.99
N ASP A 61 1.17 3.24 4.80
CA ASP A 61 0.04 4.04 4.31
C ASP A 61 -1.23 3.20 4.27
N ILE A 62 -1.19 2.03 3.64
CA ILE A 62 -2.32 1.10 3.56
C ILE A 62 -2.84 0.77 4.95
N TYR A 63 -1.95 0.44 5.89
CA TYR A 63 -2.32 0.14 7.28
C TYR A 63 -3.05 1.33 7.93
N PHE A 64 -2.46 2.51 7.89
CA PHE A 64 -3.03 3.68 8.55
C PHE A 64 -4.30 4.20 7.88
N LEU A 65 -4.42 4.12 6.56
CA LEU A 65 -5.63 4.47 5.85
C LEU A 65 -6.77 3.50 6.19
N LYS A 66 -6.48 2.19 6.32
CA LYS A 66 -7.46 1.20 6.80
C LYS A 66 -7.93 1.49 8.22
N VAL A 67 -7.01 1.85 9.12
CA VAL A 67 -7.37 2.31 10.48
C VAL A 67 -8.23 3.57 10.40
N GLY A 68 -7.84 4.54 9.57
CA GLY A 68 -8.58 5.79 9.35
C GLY A 68 -10.02 5.56 8.91
N LEU A 69 -10.28 4.61 8.01
CA LEU A 69 -11.63 4.23 7.57
C LEU A 69 -12.54 3.73 8.71
N GLN A 70 -11.97 3.22 9.81
CA GLN A 70 -12.71 2.76 10.99
C GLN A 70 -12.87 3.84 12.06
N THR A 71 -12.15 4.95 11.94
CA THR A 71 -12.20 6.04 12.90
C THR A 71 -13.37 6.99 12.66
N ARG A 72 -13.72 7.75 13.69
CA ARG A 72 -14.78 8.77 13.62
C ARG A 72 -14.28 10.03 12.89
N PHE A 73 -15.20 10.75 12.27
CA PHE A 73 -14.94 12.08 11.73
C PHE A 73 -14.85 13.13 12.83
N ARG A 74 -14.18 14.24 12.53
CA ARG A 74 -14.20 15.45 13.37
C ARG A 74 -15.61 16.03 13.47
N HIS A 75 -15.84 16.84 14.50
CA HIS A 75 -17.08 17.63 14.56
C HIS A 75 -17.11 18.59 13.35
N PRO A 76 -18.27 18.86 12.70
CA PRO A 76 -18.36 19.71 11.50
C PRO A 76 -17.67 21.08 11.62
N LYS A 77 -17.66 21.67 12.83
CA LYS A 77 -16.94 22.91 13.15
C LYS A 77 -15.43 22.84 12.90
N ASN A 78 -14.84 21.65 13.05
CA ASN A 78 -13.40 21.39 12.93
C ASN A 78 -13.08 20.52 11.69
N ALA A 79 -13.99 20.46 10.71
CA ALA A 79 -13.75 19.79 9.44
C ALA A 79 -12.68 20.52 8.63
N LEU A 80 -12.13 19.85 7.60
CA LEU A 80 -11.07 20.41 6.75
C LEU A 80 -11.54 21.57 5.86
N CYS A 81 -12.84 21.66 5.61
CA CYS A 81 -13.47 22.75 4.87
C CYS A 81 -14.67 23.30 5.67
N PRO A 82 -15.07 24.57 5.47
CA PRO A 82 -16.20 25.16 6.17
C PRO A 82 -17.51 24.47 5.77
N ILE A 83 -18.16 23.82 6.73
CA ILE A 83 -19.41 23.11 6.53
C ILE A 83 -20.59 24.08 6.62
N LYS A 84 -21.39 24.18 5.54
CA LYS A 84 -22.56 25.07 5.46
C LYS A 84 -23.87 24.42 5.88
N SER A 85 -24.00 23.11 5.70
CA SER A 85 -25.25 22.35 5.77
C SER A 85 -24.99 20.91 6.18
N GLU A 86 -25.99 20.23 6.75
CA GLU A 86 -25.89 18.80 7.07
C GLU A 86 -25.68 17.94 5.81
N ARG A 87 -26.33 18.31 4.69
CA ARG A 87 -26.15 17.63 3.40
C ARG A 87 -24.73 17.82 2.86
N TYR A 88 -24.18 19.03 3.02
CA TYR A 88 -22.80 19.33 2.69
C TYR A 88 -21.84 18.44 3.51
N TYR A 89 -22.08 18.31 4.82
CA TYR A 89 -21.28 17.44 5.69
C TYR A 89 -21.39 15.95 5.32
N TYR A 90 -22.59 15.50 4.94
CA TYR A 90 -22.79 14.14 4.47
C TYR A 90 -21.97 13.87 3.20
N LYS A 91 -21.99 14.77 2.21
CA LYS A 91 -21.19 14.63 0.99
C LYS A 91 -19.69 14.66 1.28
N TYR A 92 -19.24 15.58 2.15
CA TYR A 92 -17.86 15.67 2.60
C TYR A 92 -17.34 14.32 3.13
N ARG A 93 -18.11 13.64 3.99
CA ARG A 93 -17.74 12.31 4.50
C ARG A 93 -17.64 11.26 3.40
N LEU A 94 -18.58 11.26 2.45
CA LEU A 94 -18.56 10.33 1.31
C LEU A 94 -17.34 10.56 0.42
N LEU A 95 -16.96 11.82 0.18
CA LEU A 95 -15.77 12.17 -0.60
C LEU A 95 -14.48 11.71 0.08
N LEU A 96 -14.35 11.90 1.39
CA LEU A 96 -13.19 11.41 2.13
C LEU A 96 -13.11 9.88 2.12
N PHE A 97 -14.24 9.19 2.32
CA PHE A 97 -14.27 7.73 2.19
C PHE A 97 -13.88 7.27 0.78
N MET A 98 -14.43 7.90 -0.26
CA MET A 98 -14.05 7.61 -1.64
C MET A 98 -12.55 7.77 -1.84
N HIS A 99 -11.98 8.90 -1.43
CA HIS A 99 -10.57 9.21 -1.63
C HIS A 99 -9.64 8.25 -0.88
N LEU A 100 -9.92 7.94 0.40
CA LEU A 100 -9.13 6.98 1.17
C LEU A 100 -9.12 5.59 0.52
N ASN A 101 -10.28 5.10 0.07
CA ASN A 101 -10.36 3.84 -0.65
C ASN A 101 -9.57 3.89 -1.98
N LEU A 102 -9.61 5.02 -2.69
CA LEU A 102 -8.84 5.23 -3.91
C LEU A 102 -7.33 5.19 -3.65
N GLN A 103 -6.86 5.80 -2.56
CA GLN A 103 -5.44 5.80 -2.20
C GLN A 103 -4.95 4.42 -1.76
N ILE A 104 -5.74 3.67 -0.98
CA ILE A 104 -5.42 2.27 -0.64
C ILE A 104 -5.31 1.43 -1.91
N MET A 105 -6.23 1.60 -2.84
CA MET A 105 -6.21 0.91 -4.13
C MET A 105 -4.95 1.25 -4.92
N ARG A 106 -4.60 2.53 -5.06
CA ARG A 106 -3.39 2.99 -5.77
C ARG A 106 -2.11 2.45 -5.12
N ALA A 107 -2.04 2.44 -3.78
CA ALA A 107 -0.91 1.89 -3.03
C ALA A 107 -0.77 0.38 -3.27
N ASN A 108 -1.86 -0.38 -3.20
CA ASN A 108 -1.86 -1.82 -3.49
C ASN A 108 -1.42 -2.10 -4.93
N MET A 109 -1.92 -1.36 -5.92
CA MET A 109 -1.48 -1.50 -7.31
C MET A 109 0.02 -1.21 -7.47
N ARG A 110 0.54 -0.22 -6.74
CA ARG A 110 1.95 0.13 -6.78
C ARG A 110 2.82 -1.01 -6.24
N ILE A 111 2.44 -1.61 -5.11
CA ILE A 111 3.13 -2.79 -4.56
C ILE A 111 3.02 -3.97 -5.53
N ALA A 112 1.83 -4.26 -6.05
CA ALA A 112 1.62 -5.33 -7.02
C ALA A 112 2.56 -5.19 -8.24
N SER A 113 2.73 -3.97 -8.74
CA SER A 113 3.62 -3.69 -9.88
C SER A 113 5.12 -3.94 -9.60
N GLN A 114 5.54 -3.94 -8.33
CA GLN A 114 6.93 -4.27 -7.95
C GLN A 114 7.20 -5.77 -8.03
N TYR A 115 6.20 -6.58 -7.67
CA TYR A 115 6.25 -8.05 -7.75
C TYR A 115 5.86 -8.60 -9.14
N ASP A 116 5.19 -7.78 -9.95
CA ASP A 116 4.75 -8.13 -11.29
C ASP A 116 5.83 -7.79 -12.35
N LYS A 117 6.67 -8.78 -12.67
CA LYS A 117 7.65 -8.65 -13.75
C LYS A 117 6.96 -8.38 -15.10
N ARG A 118 7.40 -7.32 -15.78
CA ARG A 118 6.77 -6.85 -17.05
C ARG A 118 6.80 -7.91 -18.16
N PHE A 119 7.95 -8.55 -18.37
CA PHE A 119 8.15 -9.59 -19.39
C PHE A 119 8.89 -10.79 -18.80
N VAL A 120 8.44 -12.00 -19.14
CA VAL A 120 9.08 -13.26 -18.76
C VAL A 120 9.77 -13.83 -19.99
N TYR A 121 11.09 -13.64 -20.08
CA TYR A 121 11.97 -14.26 -21.06
C TYR A 121 12.47 -15.62 -20.58
N PHE A 122 13.05 -16.40 -21.51
CA PHE A 122 13.55 -17.75 -21.21
C PHE A 122 14.59 -17.79 -20.08
N GLN A 123 15.53 -16.84 -20.03
CA GLN A 123 16.56 -16.74 -18.98
C GLN A 123 15.96 -16.48 -17.59
N ASN A 124 14.75 -15.94 -17.52
CA ASN A 124 14.11 -15.72 -16.23
C ASN A 124 13.57 -17.02 -15.63
N LEU A 125 13.39 -18.06 -16.44
CA LEU A 125 12.84 -19.35 -15.99
C LEU A 125 13.83 -20.10 -15.10
N ASP A 126 15.11 -19.74 -15.12
CA ASP A 126 16.11 -20.24 -14.17
C ASP A 126 15.72 -19.89 -12.71
N PHE A 127 14.93 -18.81 -12.53
CA PHE A 127 14.37 -18.36 -11.24
C PHE A 127 12.86 -18.64 -11.14
N ALA A 128 12.41 -19.75 -11.70
CA ALA A 128 10.98 -20.06 -11.78
C ALA A 128 10.30 -20.15 -10.42
N HIS A 129 10.99 -20.65 -9.38
CA HIS A 129 10.47 -20.71 -8.02
C HIS A 129 10.17 -19.31 -7.46
N GLU A 130 11.11 -18.36 -7.59
CA GLU A 130 10.95 -16.97 -7.13
C GLU A 130 9.86 -16.26 -7.92
N LEU A 131 9.81 -16.47 -9.25
CA LEU A 131 8.77 -15.89 -10.09
C LEU A 131 7.37 -16.34 -9.68
N LYS A 132 7.20 -17.64 -9.42
CA LYS A 132 5.94 -18.21 -8.93
C LYS A 132 5.50 -17.54 -7.63
N ASN A 133 6.42 -17.39 -6.67
CA ASN A 133 6.13 -16.73 -5.39
C ASN A 133 5.82 -15.23 -5.58
N SER A 134 6.60 -14.54 -6.39
CA SER A 134 6.42 -13.11 -6.70
C SER A 134 5.06 -12.84 -7.36
N PHE A 135 4.68 -13.66 -8.36
CA PHE A 135 3.40 -13.51 -9.03
C PHE A 135 2.22 -13.79 -8.10
N LYS A 136 2.34 -14.76 -7.18
CA LYS A 136 1.31 -15.02 -6.17
C LYS A 136 1.11 -13.81 -5.24
N ILE A 137 2.20 -13.13 -4.85
CA ILE A 137 2.13 -11.90 -4.05
C ILE A 137 1.44 -10.77 -4.86
N ALA A 138 1.85 -10.57 -6.11
CA ALA A 138 1.26 -9.55 -6.99
C ALA A 138 -0.26 -9.77 -7.17
N GLU A 139 -0.68 -11.01 -7.40
CA GLU A 139 -2.09 -11.39 -7.55
C GLU A 139 -2.92 -11.03 -6.31
N GLY A 140 -2.39 -11.27 -5.11
CA GLY A 140 -3.04 -10.91 -3.85
C GLY A 140 -3.29 -9.40 -3.75
N PHE A 141 -2.29 -8.58 -4.09
CA PHE A 141 -2.42 -7.13 -4.05
C PHE A 141 -3.34 -6.56 -5.14
N TYR A 142 -3.34 -7.13 -6.36
CA TYR A 142 -4.30 -6.73 -7.40
C TYR A 142 -5.75 -7.10 -7.03
N LYS A 143 -5.97 -8.27 -6.42
CA LYS A 143 -7.29 -8.64 -5.91
C LYS A 143 -7.75 -7.70 -4.80
N GLU A 144 -6.85 -7.37 -3.87
CA GLU A 144 -7.15 -6.42 -2.81
C GLU A 144 -7.46 -5.02 -3.39
N SER A 145 -6.66 -4.52 -4.35
CA SER A 145 -6.89 -3.21 -4.97
C SER A 145 -8.28 -3.13 -5.63
N LYS A 146 -8.74 -4.20 -6.29
CA LYS A 146 -10.09 -4.29 -6.87
C LYS A 146 -11.18 -4.08 -5.82
N THR A 147 -11.04 -4.69 -4.63
CA THR A 147 -12.04 -4.51 -3.56
C THR A 147 -12.17 -3.06 -3.09
N TYR A 148 -11.06 -2.34 -2.99
CA TYR A 148 -11.05 -0.93 -2.58
C TYR A 148 -11.52 -0.01 -3.71
N TRP A 149 -11.24 -0.35 -4.97
CA TRP A 149 -11.81 0.35 -6.12
C TRP A 149 -13.34 0.32 -6.11
N LEU A 150 -13.93 -0.87 -5.94
CA LEU A 150 -15.39 -1.02 -5.91
C LEU A 150 -16.04 -0.20 -4.79
N LYS A 151 -15.41 -0.15 -3.61
CA LYS A 151 -15.85 0.72 -2.49
C LYS A 151 -15.74 2.20 -2.86
N ALA A 152 -14.64 2.62 -3.46
CA ALA A 152 -14.47 4.02 -3.90
C ALA A 152 -15.56 4.41 -4.91
N LYS A 153 -15.81 3.55 -5.90
CA LYS A 153 -16.88 3.68 -6.91
C LYS A 153 -18.25 3.80 -6.26
N GLU A 154 -18.57 2.95 -5.26
CA GLU A 154 -19.81 3.03 -4.50
C GLU A 154 -19.98 4.38 -3.77
N TYR A 155 -18.95 4.85 -3.08
CA TYR A 155 -18.97 6.16 -2.40
C TYR A 155 -19.08 7.32 -3.38
N ALA A 156 -18.43 7.25 -4.53
CA ALA A 156 -18.53 8.26 -5.59
C ALA A 156 -19.97 8.37 -6.11
N PHE A 157 -20.64 7.24 -6.35
CA PHE A 157 -22.04 7.23 -6.77
C PHE A 157 -23.00 7.71 -5.67
N LYS A 158 -22.74 7.39 -4.40
CA LYS A 158 -23.49 7.95 -3.27
C LYS A 158 -23.32 9.47 -3.19
N ALA A 159 -22.10 9.98 -3.36
CA ALA A 159 -21.79 11.40 -3.32
C ALA A 159 -22.41 12.17 -4.51
N GLN A 160 -22.48 11.54 -5.69
CA GLN A 160 -23.10 12.11 -6.89
C GLN A 160 -24.60 12.44 -6.71
N LYS A 161 -25.30 11.73 -5.83
CA LYS A 161 -26.72 11.98 -5.52
C LYS A 161 -26.94 13.25 -4.70
N VAL A 162 -25.88 13.80 -4.09
CA VAL A 162 -25.96 15.00 -3.27
C VAL A 162 -25.59 16.22 -4.11
N MET A 163 -26.50 17.19 -4.20
CA MET A 163 -26.38 18.37 -5.07
C MET A 163 -25.33 19.38 -4.60
N GLU A 164 -25.07 19.49 -3.29
CA GLU A 164 -24.08 20.41 -2.71
C GLU A 164 -22.69 20.11 -3.30
N GLU A 165 -21.90 21.13 -3.64
CA GLU A 165 -20.51 20.94 -4.08
C GLU A 165 -19.56 21.23 -2.93
N VAL A 166 -18.70 20.26 -2.60
CA VAL A 166 -17.73 20.40 -1.51
C VAL A 166 -16.41 20.89 -2.06
N ASP A 167 -15.98 22.07 -1.62
CA ASP A 167 -14.68 22.62 -1.96
C ASP A 167 -13.59 21.99 -1.07
N LEU A 168 -13.05 20.86 -1.52
CA LEU A 168 -11.92 20.18 -0.89
C LEU A 168 -10.97 19.62 -1.95
N GLY A 169 -10.09 20.49 -2.44
CA GLY A 169 -9.03 20.13 -3.39
C GLY A 169 -9.59 19.49 -4.67
N THR A 170 -9.07 18.30 -5.02
CA THR A 170 -9.43 17.60 -6.27
C THR A 170 -10.54 16.56 -6.08
N LEU A 171 -11.12 16.40 -4.89
CA LEU A 171 -12.01 15.27 -4.59
C LEU A 171 -13.31 15.28 -5.41
N GLU A 172 -13.91 16.45 -5.64
CA GLU A 172 -15.08 16.55 -6.52
C GLU A 172 -14.76 16.20 -7.97
N SER A 173 -13.58 16.59 -8.44
CA SER A 173 -13.09 16.23 -9.78
C SER A 173 -12.88 14.73 -9.91
N GLU A 174 -12.21 14.09 -8.94
CA GLU A 174 -12.02 12.64 -8.90
C GLU A 174 -13.38 11.91 -8.87
N ARG A 175 -14.31 12.36 -8.03
CA ARG A 175 -15.67 11.80 -7.96
C ARG A 175 -16.37 11.90 -9.32
N TYR A 176 -16.27 13.04 -10.00
CA TYR A 176 -16.88 13.27 -11.30
C TYR A 176 -16.28 12.37 -12.39
N GLU A 177 -14.97 12.16 -12.39
CA GLU A 177 -14.29 11.25 -13.32
C GLU A 177 -14.72 9.79 -13.13
N ILE A 178 -14.80 9.35 -11.87
CA ILE A 178 -15.30 8.00 -11.52
C ILE A 178 -16.76 7.84 -11.97
N ALA A 179 -17.63 8.79 -11.62
CA ALA A 179 -19.05 8.70 -11.91
C ALA A 179 -19.36 8.71 -13.42
N ARG A 180 -18.53 9.36 -14.23
CA ARG A 180 -18.66 9.38 -15.69
C ARG A 180 -17.94 8.21 -16.40
N GLY A 181 -17.25 7.35 -15.65
CA GLY A 181 -16.45 6.25 -16.22
C GLY A 181 -15.22 6.71 -17.01
N LYS A 182 -14.75 7.95 -16.80
CA LYS A 182 -13.48 8.41 -17.41
C LYS A 182 -12.27 7.71 -16.77
N LEU A 183 -12.42 7.37 -15.49
CA LEU A 183 -11.43 6.69 -14.70
C LEU A 183 -12.04 5.35 -14.30
N ASP A 184 -11.65 4.30 -15.02
CA ASP A 184 -12.06 2.93 -14.74
C ASP A 184 -10.86 2.06 -14.37
N PHE A 185 -10.61 1.96 -13.07
CA PHE A 185 -9.57 1.07 -12.57
C PHE A 185 -9.99 -0.41 -12.58
N GLU A 186 -11.27 -0.72 -12.80
CA GLU A 186 -11.73 -2.11 -12.85
C GLU A 186 -11.11 -2.83 -14.04
N ASP A 187 -11.28 -2.25 -15.23
CA ASP A 187 -10.73 -2.77 -16.48
C ASP A 187 -9.20 -2.82 -16.44
N ILE A 188 -8.55 -1.80 -15.86
CA ILE A 188 -7.10 -1.74 -15.73
C ILE A 188 -6.60 -2.90 -14.85
N ILE A 189 -7.22 -3.10 -13.68
CA ILE A 189 -6.82 -4.17 -12.75
C ILE A 189 -7.09 -5.55 -13.37
N ASP A 190 -8.21 -5.72 -14.07
CA ASP A 190 -8.58 -6.98 -14.71
C ASP A 190 -7.63 -7.35 -15.85
N ASP A 191 -7.19 -6.37 -16.64
CA ASP A 191 -6.16 -6.58 -17.65
C ASP A 191 -4.79 -6.94 -17.02
N HIS A 192 -4.40 -6.29 -15.92
CA HIS A 192 -3.21 -6.69 -15.16
C HIS A 192 -3.28 -8.14 -14.66
N LEU A 193 -4.42 -8.54 -14.09
CA LEU A 193 -4.66 -9.92 -13.63
C LEU A 193 -4.62 -10.92 -14.79
N ALA A 194 -5.25 -10.62 -15.93
CA ALA A 194 -5.25 -11.49 -17.10
C ALA A 194 -3.84 -11.68 -17.70
N ARG A 195 -3.03 -10.62 -17.72
CA ARG A 195 -1.62 -10.71 -18.13
C ARG A 195 -0.78 -11.50 -17.13
N LEU A 196 -1.04 -11.33 -15.83
CA LEU A 196 -0.35 -12.07 -14.77
C LEU A 196 -0.64 -13.58 -14.85
N GLU A 197 -1.89 -13.96 -15.09
CA GLU A 197 -2.31 -15.36 -15.24
C GLU A 197 -1.57 -16.05 -16.40
N LYS A 198 -1.37 -15.35 -17.53
CA LYS A 198 -0.57 -15.88 -18.66
C LYS A 198 0.88 -16.15 -18.27
N LYS A 199 1.47 -15.26 -17.45
CA LYS A 199 2.84 -15.41 -16.95
C LYS A 199 2.95 -16.55 -15.95
N GLN A 200 1.99 -16.67 -15.04
CA GLN A 200 1.90 -17.79 -14.09
C GLN A 200 1.85 -19.13 -14.85
N LYS A 201 0.96 -19.28 -15.84
CA LYS A 201 0.87 -20.49 -16.68
C LYS A 201 2.19 -20.84 -17.39
N THR A 202 2.94 -19.83 -17.83
CA THR A 202 4.24 -20.04 -18.49
C THR A 202 5.26 -20.61 -17.51
N VAL A 203 5.32 -20.06 -16.29
CA VAL A 203 6.21 -20.54 -15.22
C VAL A 203 5.80 -21.92 -14.73
N GLU A 204 4.50 -22.15 -14.53
CA GLU A 204 3.96 -23.45 -14.11
C GLU A 204 4.27 -24.55 -15.12
N LYS A 205 4.11 -24.28 -16.42
CA LYS A 205 4.49 -25.22 -17.47
C LYS A 205 5.98 -25.57 -17.40
N TYR A 206 6.84 -24.56 -17.22
CA TYR A 206 8.27 -24.78 -17.11
C TYR A 206 8.65 -25.63 -15.88
N LEU A 207 8.01 -25.40 -14.73
CA LEU A 207 8.23 -26.18 -13.51
C LEU A 207 7.70 -27.62 -13.63
N GLN A 208 6.63 -27.84 -14.39
CA GLN A 208 6.15 -29.19 -14.70
C GLN A 208 7.14 -29.97 -15.57
N GLU A 209 7.76 -29.31 -16.55
CA GLU A 209 8.81 -29.90 -17.40
C GLU A 209 10.13 -30.09 -16.63
N ASN A 210 10.42 -29.22 -15.66
CA ASN A 210 11.67 -29.19 -14.90
C ASN A 210 11.40 -29.12 -13.38
N PRO A 211 10.98 -30.22 -12.73
CA PRO A 211 10.62 -30.21 -11.32
C PRO A 211 11.79 -29.88 -10.39
N ALA A 212 13.03 -30.16 -10.81
CA ALA A 212 14.23 -29.79 -10.05
C ALA A 212 14.42 -28.27 -9.92
N ALA A 213 13.80 -27.47 -10.80
CA ALA A 213 13.87 -26.01 -10.79
C ALA A 213 12.95 -25.36 -9.74
N ASP A 214 12.05 -26.11 -9.09
CA ASP A 214 11.18 -25.60 -8.01
C ASP A 214 11.90 -25.58 -6.65
N LYS A 215 13.18 -25.21 -6.64
CA LYS A 215 13.99 -24.99 -5.44
C LYS A 215 14.24 -23.49 -5.24
N PRO A 216 14.29 -23.00 -3.99
CA PRO A 216 14.76 -21.66 -3.68
C PRO A 216 16.17 -21.41 -4.22
N PHE A 217 16.43 -20.20 -4.73
CA PHE A 217 17.74 -19.80 -5.24
C PHE A 217 18.88 -19.97 -4.21
N LEU A 218 18.58 -19.79 -2.91
CA LEU A 218 19.57 -19.93 -1.84
C LEU A 218 20.20 -21.33 -1.81
N ASP A 219 19.40 -22.36 -2.08
CA ASP A 219 19.83 -23.76 -2.04
C ASP A 219 20.83 -24.09 -3.17
N TYR A 220 20.77 -23.34 -4.29
CA TYR A 220 21.74 -23.50 -5.39
C TYR A 220 23.11 -22.91 -5.04
N ILE A 221 23.15 -21.84 -4.25
CA ILE A 221 24.42 -21.23 -3.81
C ILE A 221 25.16 -22.19 -2.88
N GLU A 222 24.45 -22.87 -1.98
CA GLU A 222 25.04 -23.84 -1.06
C GLU A 222 25.60 -25.07 -1.81
N GLU A 223 24.86 -25.60 -2.80
CA GLU A 223 25.30 -26.73 -3.63
C GLU A 223 26.55 -26.44 -4.50
N ASP A 224 26.78 -25.16 -4.84
CA ASP A 224 27.95 -24.73 -5.63
C ASP A 224 29.16 -24.32 -4.77
N ILE A 225 28.98 -24.01 -3.48
CA ILE A 225 30.07 -23.77 -2.52
C ILE A 225 30.74 -25.09 -2.10
N ASP A 226 29.99 -26.20 -2.11
CA ASP A 226 30.45 -27.53 -1.71
C ASP A 226 31.14 -28.33 -2.86
N LYS A 227 31.32 -27.73 -4.04
CA LYS A 227 32.04 -28.32 -5.19
C LYS A 227 33.38 -27.63 -5.46
#